data_AF-A0A7J3V353-F1
#
_entry.id   AF-A0A7J3V353-F1
#
_cell.length_a   1.000
_cell.length_b   1.000
_cell.length_c   1.000
_cell.angle_alpha   90.00
_cell.angle_beta   90.00
_cell.angle_gamma   90.00
#
_symmetry.space_group_name_H-M   'P 1'
#
loop_
_entity.id
_entity.type
_entity.pdbx_description
1 polymer ?
#
loop_
_entity_poly.entity_id
_entity_poly.type
_entity_poly.pdbx_seq_one_letter_code
_entity_poly.pdbx_strand_id
1 'polypeptide(L)' 'MNRKTKQNIKTVILTLKTDPIPFRKADVCKLQGYENTYRIRIGNLWIVYQVLWDEKIILIHYIGPRERAY' A
#
# COMPACT_ATOMS: atom_id res chain seq x y z
N MET A 1 -5.85 16.69 4.83
CA MET A 1 -5.95 15.67 3.77
C MET A 1 -6.76 16.24 2.60
N ASN A 2 -6.19 16.32 1.41
CA ASN A 2 -6.87 16.87 0.23
C ASN A 2 -7.84 15.85 -0.40
N ARG A 3 -8.93 16.34 -1.04
CA ARG A 3 -9.96 15.52 -1.69
C ARG A 3 -9.38 14.62 -2.79
N LYS A 4 -8.42 15.12 -3.58
CA LYS A 4 -7.67 14.34 -4.59
C LYS A 4 -6.91 13.16 -3.99
N THR A 5 -6.31 13.35 -2.83
CA THR A 5 -5.53 12.31 -2.15
C THR A 5 -6.41 11.14 -1.70
N LYS A 6 -7.59 11.43 -1.15
CA LYS A 6 -8.58 10.41 -0.80
C LYS A 6 -9.02 9.59 -2.03
N GLN A 7 -9.22 10.26 -3.16
CA GLN A 7 -9.59 9.59 -4.41
C GLN A 7 -8.50 8.62 -4.89
N ASN A 8 -7.24 9.07 -4.89
CA ASN A 8 -6.10 8.23 -5.30
C ASN A 8 -5.93 7.00 -4.39
N ILE A 9 -6.05 7.19 -3.07
CA ILE A 9 -6.00 6.07 -2.11
C ILE A 9 -7.11 5.05 -2.43
N LYS A 10 -8.34 5.52 -2.68
CA LYS A 10 -9.46 4.62 -3.02
C LYS A 10 -9.19 3.83 -4.30
N THR A 11 -8.66 4.46 -5.34
CA THR A 11 -8.28 3.79 -6.60
C THR A 11 -7.22 2.72 -6.38
N VAL A 12 -6.20 3.01 -5.57
CA VAL A 12 -5.15 2.03 -5.26
C VAL A 12 -5.70 0.86 -4.45
N ILE A 13 -6.53 1.12 -3.43
CA ILE A 13 -7.17 0.04 -2.66
C ILE A 13 -8.02 -0.87 -3.55
N LEU A 14 -8.77 -0.30 -4.50
CA LEU A 14 -9.54 -1.08 -5.47
C LEU A 14 -8.63 -1.93 -6.38
N THR A 15 -7.47 -1.38 -6.77
CA THR A 15 -6.47 -2.13 -7.55
C THR A 15 -5.88 -3.27 -6.73
N LEU A 16 -5.55 -3.04 -5.46
CA LEU A 16 -5.02 -4.06 -4.54
C LEU A 16 -5.98 -5.23 -4.34
N LYS A 17 -7.30 -4.99 -4.42
CA LYS A 17 -8.31 -6.06 -4.34
C LYS A 17 -8.21 -7.06 -5.50
N THR A 18 -7.86 -6.59 -6.69
CA THR A 18 -7.71 -7.43 -7.89
C THR A 18 -6.29 -7.91 -8.12
N ASP A 19 -5.31 -7.10 -7.72
CA ASP A 19 -3.89 -7.31 -7.93
C ASP A 19 -3.14 -6.88 -6.65
N PRO A 20 -2.95 -7.79 -5.68
CA PRO A 20 -2.42 -7.45 -4.37
C PRO A 20 -0.95 -7.01 -4.40
N ILE A 21 -0.22 -7.28 -5.48
CA ILE A 21 1.17 -6.85 -5.66
C ILE A 21 1.31 -6.22 -7.06
N PRO A 22 0.88 -4.97 -7.25
CA PRO A 22 0.91 -4.30 -8.55
C PRO A 22 2.30 -3.77 -8.92
N PHE A 23 3.36 -4.60 -8.79
CA PHE A 23 4.76 -4.21 -8.99
C PHE A 23 5.07 -3.69 -10.40
N ARG A 24 4.28 -4.09 -11.41
CA ARG A 24 4.42 -3.61 -12.80
C ARG A 24 3.71 -2.29 -13.06
N LYS A 25 2.72 -1.94 -12.23
CA LYS A 25 1.82 -0.80 -12.44
C LYS A 25 2.01 0.32 -11.43
N ALA A 26 2.63 0.03 -10.30
CA ALA A 26 2.86 0.97 -9.21
C ALA A 26 4.24 0.75 -8.59
N ASP A 27 4.75 1.82 -7.95
CA ASP A 27 5.99 1.82 -7.17
C ASP A 27 5.76 1.05 -5.86
N VAL A 28 5.80 -0.29 -5.99
CA VAL A 28 5.63 -1.25 -4.89
C VAL A 28 6.97 -1.87 -4.58
N CYS A 29 7.36 -1.83 -3.32
CA CYS A 29 8.54 -2.51 -2.80
C CYS A 29 8.14 -3.48 -1.71
N LYS A 30 8.69 -4.69 -1.72
CA LYS A 30 8.60 -5.62 -0.58
C LYS A 30 9.51 -5.11 0.55
N LEU A 31 9.02 -5.14 1.78
CA LEU A 31 9.86 -4.85 2.95
C LEU A 31 10.71 -6.09 3.27
N GLN A 32 12.02 -5.91 3.35
CA GLN A 32 12.93 -6.98 3.77
C GLN A 32 12.75 -7.27 5.26
N GLY A 33 12.80 -8.55 5.65
CA GLY A 33 12.61 -8.98 7.03
C GLY A 33 11.15 -9.23 7.44
N TYR A 34 10.17 -8.93 6.57
CA TYR A 34 8.76 -9.18 6.84
C TYR A 34 8.14 -10.10 5.78
N GLU A 35 7.33 -11.06 6.22
CA GLU A 35 6.59 -11.93 5.31
C GLU A 35 5.40 -11.19 4.70
N ASN A 36 5.29 -11.28 3.37
CA ASN A 36 4.18 -10.73 2.59
C ASN A 36 3.83 -9.27 2.87
N THR A 37 4.80 -8.48 3.32
CA THR A 37 4.60 -7.06 3.62
C THR A 37 5.23 -6.19 2.54
N TYR A 38 4.46 -5.22 2.08
CA TYR A 38 4.77 -4.37 0.95
C TYR A 38 4.52 -2.91 1.31
N ARG A 39 5.24 -2.02 0.64
CA ARG A 39 4.97 -0.59 0.64
C ARG A 39 4.64 -0.13 -0.77
N ILE A 40 3.65 0.75 -0.91
CA ILE A 40 3.31 1.41 -2.17
C ILE A 40 3.37 2.92 -1.99
N ARG A 41 3.99 3.60 -2.97
CA ARG A 41 4.05 5.06 -2.99
C ARG A 41 2.86 5.64 -3.76
N ILE A 42 2.11 6.54 -3.12
CA ILE A 42 1.01 7.30 -3.73
C ILE A 42 1.33 8.78 -3.63
N GLY A 43 2.05 9.30 -4.64
CA GLY A 43 2.55 10.67 -4.63
C GLY A 43 3.53 10.90 -3.48
N ASN A 44 3.08 11.66 -2.46
CA ASN A 44 3.86 11.96 -1.24
C ASN A 44 3.48 11.09 -0.03
N LEU A 45 2.51 10.19 -0.19
CA LEU A 45 2.09 9.26 0.86
C LEU A 45 2.64 7.86 0.59
N TRP A 46 2.89 7.13 1.68
CA TRP A 46 3.34 5.76 1.69
C TRP A 46 2.23 4.94 2.35
N ILE A 47 1.83 3.86 1.68
CA ILE A 47 0.95 2.86 2.26
C ILE A 47 1.77 1.61 2.53
N VAL A 48 1.82 1.20 3.78
CA VAL A 48 2.41 -0.10 4.18
C VAL A 48 1.26 -1.06 4.41
N TYR A 49 1.30 -2.20 3.74
CA TYR A 49 0.27 -3.22 3.83
C TYR A 49 0.89 -4.61 3.78
N GLN A 50 0.16 -5.58 4.31
CA GLN A 50 0.52 -6.98 4.32
C GLN A 50 -0.58 -7.79 3.62
N VAL A 51 -0.16 -8.80 2.87
CA VAL A 51 -1.07 -9.71 2.16
C VAL A 51 -1.07 -11.04 2.88
N LEU A 52 -2.18 -11.35 3.54
CA LEU A 52 -2.43 -12.65 4.16
C LEU A 52 -3.04 -13.55 3.08
N TRP A 53 -2.20 -14.30 2.37
CA TRP A 53 -2.61 -15.14 1.24
C TRP A 53 -3.60 -16.23 1.63
N ASP A 54 -3.40 -16.83 2.81
CA ASP A 54 -4.25 -17.91 3.33
C ASP A 54 -5.69 -17.42 3.54
N GLU A 55 -5.84 -16.24 4.14
CA GLU A 55 -7.13 -15.63 4.45
C GLU A 55 -7.67 -14.75 3.30
N LYS A 56 -6.86 -14.51 2.25
CA LYS A 56 -7.13 -13.52 1.19
C LYS A 56 -7.43 -12.11 1.74
N ILE A 57 -6.76 -11.74 2.83
CA ILE A 57 -6.92 -10.44 3.50
C ILE A 57 -5.73 -9.54 3.17
N ILE A 58 -6.02 -8.26 2.92
CA ILE A 58 -5.00 -7.22 2.80
C ILE A 58 -5.08 -6.33 4.03
N LEU A 59 -4.08 -6.43 4.91
CA LEU A 59 -4.00 -5.67 6.15
C LEU A 59 -3.20 -4.38 5.91
N ILE A 60 -3.83 -3.22 6.07
CA ILE A 60 -3.15 -1.93 5.91
C ILE A 60 -2.62 -1.49 7.27
N HIS A 61 -1.29 -1.46 7.42
CA HIS A 61 -0.61 -1.07 8.66
C HIS A 61 -0.51 0.45 8.82
N TYR A 62 -0.22 1.16 7.72
CA TYR A 62 0.04 2.60 7.78
C TYR A 62 -0.31 3.28 6.46
N ILE A 63 -0.89 4.47 6.53
CA ILE A 63 -1.06 5.39 5.40
C ILE A 63 -0.64 6.79 5.84
N GLY A 64 0.49 7.27 5.34
CA GLY A 64 0.97 8.60 5.73
C GLY A 64 2.22 9.07 5.01
N PRO A 65 2.63 10.34 5.21
CA PRO A 65 3.85 10.88 4.61
C PRO A 65 5.12 10.24 5.21
N ARG A 66 6.25 10.42 4.51
CA ARG A 66 7.56 9.86 4.87
C ARG A 66 8.11 10.37 6.21
N GLU A 67 7.70 11.56 6.65
CA GLU A 67 8.29 12.27 7.79
C GLU A 67 7.90 11.73 9.19
N ARG A 68 7.02 10.73 9.30
CA ARG A 68 6.68 10.09 10.60
C ARG A 68 7.01 8.60 10.63
N ALA A 69 8.14 8.22 10.05
CA ALA A 69 8.64 6.85 10.09
C ALA A 69 9.69 6.61 11.19
N TYR A 70 9.90 7.56 12.11
CA TYR A 70 10.70 7.41 13.33
C TYR A 70 10.08 8.21 14.47
#